data_AF-A0A143B4J2-F1
#
_entry.id   AF-A0A143B4J2-F1
#
_cell.length_a   1.000
_cell.length_b   1.000
_cell.length_c   1.000
_cell.angle_alpha   90.00
_cell.angle_beta   90.00
_cell.angle_gamma   90.00
#
_symmetry.space_group_name_H-M   'P 1'
#
loop_
_entity.id
_entity.type
_entity.pdbx_description
1 polymer ?
#
loop_
_entity_poly.entity_id
_entity_poly.type
_entity_poly.pdbx_seq_one_letter_code
_entity_poly.pdbx_strand_id
1 'polypeptide(L)'
;MHQEIRLHGHVNETIEYFATAAARDAYRCYFYEVDGARLRFFSPGNEFVLDSEGVSHRGNGGSFCEYMFGVDQPLADLAKGDVRNRLVLYGASYQENGSLCFTSRTEGGQSYERIFFEGNAVCNYFFFLTGSISGSLREQQEGILRLLGKLLKRSQAVGEGDDSGLGDELFGLLGHKSSLYLVKLIHKKHKAYREAFETLYLTYKAIPDEEFARLQQLAENLGIDKYQQERIRIDVMYKHPENRRIVDEYKNILIECNRRGSINRLENARLTRLKTLSVRNKIPAALFYTLDEMLKHDNLIDLEEQNYIAETRQILFGLFFQERHIDASIDDEDMVKLLQAKRQASENRDHSFEHILLETGKSCDEKIRDGADIQLLENFSYIITYFDRYDNAAAVINQLAFMENVRLSEEVVRSLLGNRKAFNAIASGLFSELFFSSIYANKYLGRFGAKKIRCLQKGLEEIEDGRLTVQGLLQRIGEIGVQEGTYNIILSHVKERIRNFYSRYNTRAEQDALRLEVAEELRNKGLHSGEIPDGLFRDVVVNIKKEAIYIHNLLPRIVAEKDTALREDFLDNGGLDRFYVEELEREYFELNDLDMEELYQIRKGLNS
;
A
#
# COMPACT_ATOMS: atom_id res chain seq x y z
N MET A 1 18.91 31.26 25.90
CA MET A 1 17.53 31.74 26.04
C MET A 1 17.32 32.83 25.02
N HIS A 2 16.44 32.60 24.06
CA HIS A 2 15.93 33.59 23.11
C HIS A 2 14.53 34.03 23.54
N GLN A 3 14.07 35.12 22.96
CA GLN A 3 12.71 35.61 23.06
C GLN A 3 11.99 35.32 21.76
N GLU A 4 10.68 35.11 21.85
CA GLU A 4 9.83 34.89 20.69
C GLU A 4 8.65 35.86 20.72
N ILE A 5 8.34 36.43 19.56
CA ILE A 5 7.10 37.16 19.33
C ILE A 5 6.26 36.34 18.36
N ARG A 6 5.03 36.02 18.76
CA ARG A 6 4.10 35.23 17.96
C ARG A 6 2.90 36.10 17.57
N LEU A 7 2.63 36.14 16.28
CA LEU A 7 1.45 36.77 15.70
C LEU A 7 0.60 35.68 15.05
N HIS A 8 -0.69 35.66 15.39
CA HIS A 8 -1.66 34.74 14.84
C HIS A 8 -2.81 35.54 14.25
N GLY A 9 -3.27 35.14 13.07
CA GLY A 9 -4.44 35.74 12.47
C GLY A 9 -4.94 34.96 11.25
N HIS A 10 -5.93 35.56 10.59
CA HIS A 10 -6.53 35.02 9.37
C HIS A 10 -6.27 36.00 8.23
N VAL A 11 -5.80 35.47 7.10
CA VAL A 11 -5.65 36.27 5.88
C VAL A 11 -7.03 36.46 5.24
N ASN A 12 -7.78 35.38 5.11
CA ASN A 12 -9.11 35.34 4.50
C ASN A 12 -9.94 34.19 5.11
N GLU A 13 -11.07 33.85 4.51
CA GLU A 13 -11.95 32.76 4.98
C GLU A 13 -11.30 31.38 4.93
N THR A 14 -10.26 31.16 4.10
CA THR A 14 -9.63 29.86 3.90
C THR A 14 -8.27 29.73 4.58
N ILE A 15 -7.52 30.81 4.73
CA ILE A 15 -6.12 30.78 5.19
C ILE A 15 -5.97 31.40 6.58
N GLU A 16 -5.34 30.65 7.46
CA GLU A 16 -4.86 31.07 8.78
C GLU A 16 -3.33 31.11 8.77
N TYR A 17 -2.73 32.05 9.50
CA TYR A 17 -1.28 32.17 9.59
C TYR A 17 -0.80 32.27 11.04
N PHE A 18 0.37 31.69 11.30
CA PHE A 18 1.12 31.86 12.54
C PHE A 18 2.53 32.34 12.19
N ALA A 19 2.89 33.54 12.61
CA ALA A 19 4.21 34.11 12.40
C ALA A 19 4.97 34.18 13.73
N THR A 20 6.15 33.59 13.77
CA THR A 20 7.04 33.58 14.92
C THR A 20 8.34 34.29 14.54
N ALA A 21 8.69 35.31 15.31
CA ALA A 21 9.99 35.97 15.23
C ALA A 21 10.80 35.63 16.49
N ALA A 22 11.91 34.93 16.32
CA ALA A 22 12.80 34.50 17.39
C ALA A 22 14.14 35.23 17.33
N ALA A 23 14.54 35.89 18.41
CA ALA A 23 15.85 36.54 18.56
C ALA A 23 16.24 36.65 20.03
N ARG A 24 17.52 36.93 20.33
CA ARG A 24 17.93 37.21 21.72
C ARG A 24 17.29 38.47 22.31
N ASP A 25 16.96 39.43 21.47
CA ASP A 25 16.21 40.65 21.79
C ASP A 25 15.15 40.83 20.69
N ALA A 26 14.05 40.08 20.80
CA ALA A 26 13.02 40.01 19.75
C ALA A 26 12.37 41.38 19.49
N TYR A 27 12.23 42.20 20.54
CA TYR A 27 11.61 43.53 20.45
C TYR A 27 12.39 44.54 19.60
N ARG A 28 13.71 44.35 19.43
CA ARG A 28 14.55 45.23 18.57
C ARG A 28 14.62 44.79 17.12
N CYS A 29 14.19 43.56 16.83
CA CYS A 29 14.39 42.94 15.52
C CYS A 29 13.09 42.59 14.82
N TYR A 30 11.93 42.81 15.46
CA TYR A 30 10.60 42.50 14.96
C TYR A 30 10.00 43.65 14.15
N PHE A 31 9.94 43.50 12.82
CA PHE A 31 9.30 44.47 11.95
C PHE A 31 8.19 43.81 11.14
N TYR A 32 6.96 44.25 11.39
CA TYR A 32 5.82 43.95 10.56
C TYR A 32 4.98 45.21 10.31
N GLU A 33 4.29 45.24 9.19
CA GLU A 33 3.42 46.32 8.76
C GLU A 33 2.09 45.72 8.33
N VAL A 34 1.00 46.31 8.80
CA VAL A 34 -0.36 45.97 8.37
C VAL A 34 -0.87 47.14 7.53
N ASP A 35 -1.09 46.88 6.25
CA ASP A 35 -1.64 47.84 5.29
C ASP A 35 -2.93 47.28 4.68
N GLY A 36 -4.07 47.65 5.28
CA GLY A 36 -5.38 47.12 4.91
C GLY A 36 -5.45 45.60 5.10
N ALA A 37 -5.62 44.86 4.00
CA ALA A 37 -5.65 43.39 3.96
C ALA A 37 -4.27 42.74 3.73
N ARG A 38 -3.20 43.55 3.71
CA ARG A 38 -1.82 43.07 3.51
C ARG A 38 -1.05 43.06 4.83
N LEU A 39 -0.35 41.97 5.08
CA LEU A 39 0.54 41.82 6.22
C LEU A 39 1.95 41.57 5.72
N ARG A 40 2.87 42.46 6.06
CA ARG A 40 4.25 42.44 5.60
C ARG A 40 5.17 42.20 6.77
N PHE A 41 6.03 41.19 6.68
CA PHE A 41 7.15 40.93 7.58
C PHE A 41 8.43 41.31 6.87
N PHE A 42 9.33 42.03 7.55
CA PHE A 42 10.57 42.46 6.92
C PHE A 42 11.75 42.53 7.89
N SER A 43 12.94 42.43 7.31
CA SER A 43 14.21 42.61 7.99
C SER A 43 15.24 43.11 6.97
N PRO A 44 16.43 43.58 7.37
CA PRO A 44 17.44 44.00 6.40
C PRO A 44 17.70 42.95 5.31
N GLY A 45 17.32 43.28 4.07
CA GLY A 45 17.50 42.42 2.90
C GLY A 45 16.45 41.32 2.70
N ASN A 46 15.45 41.20 3.58
CA ASN A 46 14.38 40.20 3.46
C ASN A 46 12.99 40.81 3.65
N GLU A 47 12.04 40.28 2.91
CA GLU A 47 10.65 40.68 2.93
C GLU A 47 9.75 39.47 2.63
N PHE A 48 8.66 39.35 3.36
CA PHE A 48 7.63 38.36 3.16
C PHE A 48 6.26 39.01 3.37
N VAL A 49 5.41 39.00 2.35
CA VAL A 49 4.12 39.68 2.36
C VAL A 49 3.03 38.64 2.16
N LEU A 50 2.04 38.66 3.04
CA LEU A 50 0.77 37.96 2.92
C LEU A 50 -0.27 38.94 2.38
N ASP A 51 -0.90 38.58 1.27
CA ASP A 51 -2.06 39.30 0.73
C ASP A 51 -3.27 38.37 0.62
N SER A 52 -4.39 38.86 0.09
CA SER A 52 -5.64 38.10 -0.01
C SER A 52 -5.58 36.92 -0.99
N GLU A 53 -4.66 36.92 -1.95
CA GLU A 53 -4.56 35.94 -3.05
C GLU A 53 -3.39 34.97 -2.88
N GLY A 54 -2.34 35.37 -2.15
CA GLY A 54 -1.15 34.58 -1.95
C GLY A 54 -0.07 35.26 -1.12
N VAL A 55 1.17 34.85 -1.40
CA VAL A 55 2.37 35.36 -0.75
C VAL A 55 3.33 35.91 -1.77
N SER A 56 4.05 36.97 -1.39
CA SER A 56 5.24 37.43 -2.11
C SER A 56 6.43 37.50 -1.18
N HIS A 57 7.61 37.24 -1.72
CA HIS A 57 8.83 37.13 -0.93
C HIS A 57 10.03 37.69 -1.66
N ARG A 58 11.02 38.12 -0.88
CA ARG A 58 12.34 38.51 -1.33
C ARG A 58 13.35 38.25 -0.22
N GLY A 59 14.54 37.75 -0.56
CA GLY A 59 15.65 37.62 0.38
C GLY A 59 16.24 36.22 0.43
N ASN A 60 16.91 35.90 1.54
CA ASN A 60 17.69 34.68 1.70
C ASN A 60 16.87 33.45 2.13
N GLY A 61 15.56 33.62 2.33
CA GLY A 61 14.66 32.61 2.88
C GLY A 61 14.31 31.44 1.96
N GLY A 62 13.29 30.72 2.38
CA GLY A 62 12.70 29.61 1.64
C GLY A 62 11.38 29.15 2.23
N SER A 63 10.83 28.08 1.65
CA SER A 63 9.68 27.36 2.15
C SER A 63 10.02 25.91 2.46
N PHE A 64 9.30 25.34 3.41
CA PHE A 64 9.38 23.92 3.71
C PHE A 64 8.07 23.38 4.26
N CYS A 65 7.83 22.10 4.04
CA CYS A 65 6.66 21.40 4.53
C CYS A 65 6.95 19.90 4.62
N GLU A 66 6.17 19.17 5.43
CA GLU A 66 6.21 17.71 5.41
C GLU A 66 5.73 17.19 4.05
N TYR A 67 6.45 16.22 3.48
CA TYR A 67 5.97 15.51 2.30
C TYR A 67 4.65 14.81 2.62
N MET A 68 3.66 14.99 1.75
CA MET A 68 2.47 14.14 1.79
C MET A 68 2.74 12.83 1.07
N PHE A 69 2.24 11.73 1.60
CA PHE A 69 2.36 10.44 0.94
C PHE A 69 1.60 10.42 -0.41
N GLY A 70 2.18 9.81 -1.45
CA GLY A 70 1.60 9.76 -2.79
C GLY A 70 1.80 11.02 -3.66
N VAL A 71 2.69 11.93 -3.25
CA VAL A 71 3.10 13.11 -4.02
C VAL A 71 4.55 12.94 -4.47
N ASP A 72 4.89 13.50 -5.63
CA ASP A 72 6.25 13.48 -6.18
C ASP A 72 7.31 13.91 -5.15
N GLN A 73 8.06 12.93 -4.67
CA GLN A 73 9.24 13.10 -3.83
C GLN A 73 10.49 12.84 -4.68
N PRO A 74 11.47 13.75 -4.72
CA PRO A 74 12.72 13.50 -5.43
C PRO A 74 13.38 12.21 -4.91
N LEU A 75 13.87 11.36 -5.82
CA LEU A 75 14.48 10.07 -5.46
C LEU A 75 15.62 10.21 -4.44
N ALA A 76 16.39 11.29 -4.53
CA ALA A 76 17.49 11.60 -3.61
C ALA A 76 17.02 11.82 -2.15
N ASP A 77 15.79 12.31 -1.97
CA ASP A 77 15.16 12.49 -0.66
C ASP A 77 14.40 11.23 -0.25
N LEU A 78 13.66 10.59 -1.18
CA LEU A 78 12.93 9.34 -0.94
C LEU A 78 13.86 8.22 -0.43
N ALA A 79 15.07 8.12 -1.01
CA ALA A 79 16.04 7.10 -0.67
C ALA A 79 16.69 7.28 0.72
N LYS A 80 16.47 8.42 1.39
CA LYS A 80 16.98 8.68 2.74
C LYS A 80 15.80 8.59 3.70
N GLY A 81 15.69 7.47 4.42
CA GLY A 81 14.56 7.20 5.32
C GLY A 81 14.37 8.21 6.45
N ASP A 82 15.36 9.06 6.74
CA ASP A 82 15.27 10.12 7.73
C ASP A 82 14.78 11.48 7.17
N VAL A 83 14.64 11.62 5.84
CA VAL A 83 14.14 12.85 5.21
C VAL A 83 12.61 12.82 5.17
N ARG A 84 12.01 13.84 5.78
CA ARG A 84 10.55 13.97 5.95
C ARG A 84 9.97 15.22 5.28
N ASN A 85 10.78 16.26 5.12
CA ASN A 85 10.30 17.56 4.69
C ASN A 85 10.89 17.98 3.33
N ARG A 86 10.04 18.55 2.49
CA ARG A 86 10.42 19.26 1.28
C ARG A 86 11.01 20.61 1.70
N LEU A 87 12.19 20.95 1.20
CA LEU A 87 12.83 22.25 1.40
C LEU A 87 13.09 22.91 0.05
N VAL A 88 12.61 24.14 -0.11
CA VAL A 88 12.82 24.99 -1.30
C VAL A 88 13.42 26.31 -0.85
N LEU A 89 14.65 26.61 -1.27
CA LEU A 89 15.27 27.91 -1.07
C LEU A 89 14.95 28.82 -2.26
N TYR A 90 14.73 30.12 -2.01
CA TYR A 90 14.43 31.05 -3.09
C TYR A 90 15.58 31.14 -4.10
N GLY A 91 15.27 31.24 -5.39
CA GLY A 91 16.31 31.33 -6.42
C GLY A 91 17.24 30.11 -6.55
N ALA A 92 16.94 28.98 -5.90
CA ALA A 92 17.67 27.72 -6.04
C ALA A 92 17.02 26.81 -7.09
N SER A 93 17.82 26.23 -7.98
CA SER A 93 17.36 25.28 -9.00
C SER A 93 18.37 24.15 -9.19
N TYR A 94 17.90 22.98 -9.64
CA TYR A 94 18.77 21.88 -10.04
C TYR A 94 19.20 22.04 -11.50
N GLN A 95 20.48 21.85 -11.78
CA GLN A 95 21.00 21.70 -13.14
C GLN A 95 20.79 20.26 -13.63
N GLU A 96 20.90 20.03 -14.95
CA GLU A 96 20.71 18.70 -15.58
C GLU A 96 21.62 17.61 -14.99
N ASN A 97 22.79 18.00 -14.46
CA ASN A 97 23.72 17.09 -13.76
C ASN A 97 23.35 16.82 -12.29
N GLY A 98 22.21 17.30 -11.81
CA GLY A 98 21.75 17.16 -10.42
C GLY A 98 22.43 18.11 -9.42
N SER A 99 23.31 19.01 -9.85
CA SER A 99 23.94 20.01 -8.97
C SER A 99 22.98 21.16 -8.65
N LEU A 100 23.04 21.65 -7.41
CA LEU A 100 22.22 22.78 -6.97
C LEU A 100 22.89 24.11 -7.37
N CYS A 101 22.16 24.95 -8.10
CA CYS A 101 22.58 26.28 -8.51
C CYS A 101 21.77 27.33 -7.76
N PHE A 102 22.44 28.36 -7.23
CA PHE A 102 21.81 29.50 -6.58
C PHE A 102 21.91 30.73 -7.47
N THR A 103 20.78 31.40 -7.64
CA THR A 103 20.68 32.66 -8.39
C THR A 103 20.46 33.83 -7.43
N SER A 104 20.82 35.04 -7.86
CA SER A 104 20.52 36.27 -7.10
C SER A 104 19.07 36.72 -7.26
N ARG A 105 18.26 36.02 -8.08
CA ARG A 105 16.83 36.30 -8.28
C ARG A 105 16.02 35.49 -7.28
N THR A 106 15.88 36.06 -6.09
CA THR A 106 15.17 35.45 -4.96
C THR A 106 13.79 36.05 -4.75
N GLU A 107 13.37 36.97 -5.62
CA GLU A 107 12.04 37.58 -5.56
C GLU A 107 11.02 36.71 -6.30
N GLY A 108 9.82 36.60 -5.73
CA GLY A 108 8.77 35.76 -6.30
C GLY A 108 7.45 35.91 -5.57
N GLY A 109 6.41 35.34 -6.16
CA GLY A 109 5.09 35.25 -5.55
C GLY A 109 4.40 33.94 -5.92
N GLN A 110 3.54 33.46 -5.03
CA GLN A 110 2.76 32.24 -5.20
C GLN A 110 1.35 32.44 -4.65
N SER A 111 0.34 32.02 -5.41
CA SER A 111 -1.04 31.99 -4.93
C SER A 111 -1.21 30.92 -3.85
N TYR A 112 -2.20 31.09 -2.97
CA TYR A 112 -2.50 30.07 -1.97
C TYR A 112 -2.84 28.72 -2.60
N GLU A 113 -3.61 28.72 -3.69
CA GLU A 113 -3.93 27.50 -4.44
C GLU A 113 -2.65 26.74 -4.84
N ARG A 114 -1.66 27.45 -5.40
CA ARG A 114 -0.39 26.84 -5.80
C ARG A 114 0.43 26.34 -4.62
N ILE A 115 0.46 27.07 -3.50
CA ILE A 115 1.19 26.67 -2.28
C ILE A 115 0.64 25.34 -1.74
N PHE A 116 -0.67 25.21 -1.61
CA PHE A 116 -1.31 23.99 -1.08
C PHE A 116 -1.43 22.89 -2.14
N PHE A 117 -1.26 23.21 -3.43
CA PHE A 117 -1.16 22.23 -4.50
C PHE A 117 0.25 21.62 -4.58
N GLU A 118 1.30 22.42 -4.67
CA GLU A 118 2.68 21.91 -4.77
C GLU A 118 3.24 21.45 -3.42
N GLY A 119 2.87 22.13 -2.34
CA GLY A 119 3.31 21.82 -0.99
C GLY A 119 2.40 20.80 -0.29
N ASN A 120 2.37 20.88 1.03
CA ASN A 120 1.45 20.11 1.85
C ASN A 120 0.05 20.73 1.75
N ALA A 121 -0.98 19.91 1.55
CA ALA A 121 -2.36 20.38 1.37
C ALA A 121 -2.94 21.10 2.59
N VAL A 122 -2.37 20.89 3.78
CA VAL A 122 -2.88 21.45 5.04
C VAL A 122 -1.99 22.53 5.61
N CYS A 123 -0.66 22.33 5.63
CA CYS A 123 0.25 23.20 6.38
C CYS A 123 1.60 23.43 5.68
N ASN A 124 1.96 24.68 5.42
CA ASN A 124 3.24 25.05 4.79
C ASN A 124 3.97 26.12 5.60
N TYR A 125 5.29 25.99 5.72
CA TYR A 125 6.14 26.94 6.42
C TYR A 125 7.00 27.75 5.45
N PHE A 126 7.26 28.98 5.83
CA PHE A 126 8.16 29.91 5.18
C PHE A 126 9.11 30.45 6.23
N PHE A 127 10.34 30.75 5.84
CA PHE A 127 11.31 31.30 6.77
C PHE A 127 12.29 32.22 6.07
N PHE A 128 12.84 33.16 6.83
CA PHE A 128 14.02 33.93 6.46
C PHE A 128 14.77 34.32 7.73
N LEU A 129 16.00 34.81 7.56
CA LEU A 129 16.88 35.07 8.69
C LEU A 129 17.82 36.24 8.46
N THR A 130 18.24 36.85 9.56
CA THR A 130 19.17 37.98 9.57
C THR A 130 20.30 37.71 10.56
N GLY A 131 21.52 38.14 10.24
CA GLY A 131 22.63 38.25 11.19
C GLY A 131 23.69 37.14 11.10
N SER A 132 23.32 35.87 11.33
CA SER A 132 24.29 34.74 11.39
C SER A 132 25.16 34.58 10.16
N ILE A 133 24.63 34.94 8.99
CA ILE A 133 25.24 34.64 7.70
C ILE A 133 25.36 35.96 6.94
N SER A 134 26.60 36.31 6.60
CA SER A 134 26.96 37.56 5.93
C SER A 134 27.44 37.28 4.52
N GLY A 135 27.43 38.31 3.66
CA GLY A 135 27.83 38.20 2.26
C GLY A 135 26.68 38.49 1.30
N SER A 136 26.90 38.18 0.03
CA SER A 136 25.89 38.23 -1.04
C SER A 136 24.71 37.31 -0.73
N LEU A 137 23.55 37.54 -1.35
CA LEU A 137 22.36 36.70 -1.17
C LEU A 137 22.64 35.22 -1.44
N ARG A 138 23.46 34.94 -2.46
CA ARG A 138 23.89 33.58 -2.79
C ARG A 138 24.68 32.94 -1.64
N GLU A 139 25.68 33.63 -1.11
CA GLU A 139 26.47 33.13 0.03
C GLU A 139 25.62 32.93 1.28
N GLN A 140 24.63 33.82 1.48
CA GLN A 140 23.66 33.66 2.56
C GLN A 140 22.86 32.38 2.41
N GLN A 141 22.28 32.11 1.24
CA GLN A 141 21.48 30.91 0.97
C GLN A 141 22.30 29.62 1.06
N GLU A 142 23.53 29.63 0.54
CA GLU A 142 24.45 28.50 0.69
C GLU A 142 24.77 28.25 2.17
N GLY A 143 25.00 29.32 2.95
CA GLY A 143 25.20 29.23 4.39
C GLY A 143 23.97 28.68 5.13
N ILE A 144 22.77 29.11 4.74
CA ILE A 144 21.50 28.64 5.31
C ILE A 144 21.33 27.16 5.04
N LEU A 145 21.56 26.73 3.81
CA LEU A 145 21.46 25.31 3.45
C LEU A 145 22.45 24.46 4.25
N ARG A 146 23.69 24.93 4.44
CA ARG A 146 24.71 24.24 5.24
C ARG A 146 24.34 24.15 6.73
N LEU A 147 23.76 25.21 7.28
CA LEU A 147 23.50 25.33 8.71
C LEU A 147 22.15 24.70 9.11
N LEU A 148 21.08 24.99 8.38
CA LEU A 148 19.72 24.57 8.70
C LEU A 148 19.19 23.44 7.80
N GLY A 149 19.75 23.24 6.60
CA GLY A 149 19.14 22.36 5.59
C GLY A 149 18.94 20.92 6.05
N LYS A 150 19.90 20.35 6.79
CA LYS A 150 19.79 18.99 7.34
C LYS A 150 18.67 18.89 8.39
N LEU A 151 18.56 19.89 9.26
CA LEU A 151 17.54 19.92 10.31
C LEU A 151 16.16 20.14 9.70
N LEU A 152 16.02 21.14 8.82
CA LEU A 152 14.77 21.44 8.12
C LEU A 152 14.24 20.23 7.35
N LYS A 153 15.09 19.45 6.68
CA LYS A 153 14.67 18.23 5.94
C LYS A 153 14.24 17.07 6.84
N ARG A 154 14.62 17.05 8.13
CA ARG A 154 14.48 15.88 9.02
C ARG A 154 13.68 16.13 10.29
N SER A 155 13.37 17.38 10.61
CA SER A 155 12.66 17.74 11.83
C SER A 155 11.26 17.13 11.84
N GLN A 156 10.93 16.48 12.95
CA GLN A 156 9.63 15.87 13.22
C GLN A 156 8.58 16.92 13.61
N ALA A 157 9.02 18.03 14.20
CA ALA A 157 8.16 19.12 14.66
C ALA A 157 7.29 19.72 13.54
N VAL A 158 7.76 19.66 12.28
CA VAL A 158 7.00 20.13 11.10
C VAL A 158 5.70 19.34 10.90
N GLY A 159 5.76 18.02 11.01
CA GLY A 159 4.60 17.12 10.82
C GLY A 159 3.68 17.06 12.03
N GLU A 160 4.23 17.21 13.24
CA GLU A 160 3.48 17.27 14.50
C GLU A 160 2.81 18.64 14.72
N GLY A 161 3.27 19.68 14.02
CA GLY A 161 2.79 21.04 14.21
C GLY A 161 3.30 21.68 15.50
N ASP A 162 4.39 21.16 16.09
CA ASP A 162 5.05 21.75 17.26
C ASP A 162 5.92 22.96 16.83
N ASP A 163 5.25 24.11 16.69
CA ASP A 163 5.89 25.35 16.27
C ASP A 163 6.95 25.85 17.27
N SER A 164 6.80 25.49 18.55
CA SER A 164 7.72 25.91 19.61
C SER A 164 9.00 25.08 19.56
N GLY A 165 8.86 23.75 19.51
CA GLY A 165 10.00 22.85 19.35
C GLY A 165 10.78 23.13 18.07
N LEU A 166 10.08 23.41 16.96
CA LEU A 166 10.72 23.78 15.70
C LEU A 166 11.49 25.11 15.80
N GLY A 167 10.92 26.12 16.46
CA GLY A 167 11.59 27.40 16.71
C GLY A 167 12.87 27.25 17.53
N ASP A 168 12.80 26.47 18.61
CA ASP A 168 13.92 26.17 19.50
C ASP A 168 15.03 25.39 18.78
N GLU A 169 14.66 24.36 18.01
CA GLU A 169 15.58 23.55 17.19
C GLU A 169 16.35 24.43 16.18
N LEU A 170 15.63 25.28 15.45
CA LEU A 170 16.22 26.14 14.43
C LEU A 170 17.09 27.24 15.05
N PHE A 171 16.58 27.92 16.09
CA PHE A 171 17.32 28.99 16.74
C PHE A 171 18.55 28.48 17.49
N GLY A 172 18.52 27.24 18.01
CA GLY A 172 19.65 26.59 18.67
C GLY A 172 20.91 26.50 17.80
N LEU A 173 20.76 26.47 16.47
CA LEU A 173 21.88 26.46 15.52
C LEU A 173 22.35 27.86 15.10
N LEU A 174 21.60 28.90 15.44
CA LEU A 174 21.88 30.28 15.03
C LEU A 174 22.78 31.01 16.04
N GLY A 175 23.67 31.87 15.53
CA GLY A 175 24.57 32.68 16.34
C GLY A 175 23.85 33.75 17.19
N HIS A 176 24.57 34.38 18.10
CA HIS A 176 24.01 35.32 19.08
C HIS A 176 23.45 36.63 18.52
N LYS A 177 23.74 36.97 17.26
CA LYS A 177 23.26 38.20 16.59
C LYS A 177 22.17 37.92 15.56
N SER A 178 21.47 36.80 15.70
CA SER A 178 20.54 36.32 14.68
C SER A 178 19.10 36.59 15.04
N SER A 179 18.31 36.79 13.99
CA SER A 179 16.85 36.77 14.07
C SER A 179 16.32 35.77 13.07
N LEU A 180 15.42 34.91 13.52
CA LEU A 180 14.71 33.93 12.70
C LEU A 180 13.25 34.36 12.58
N TYR A 181 12.74 34.36 11.36
CA TYR A 181 11.34 34.53 11.08
C TYR A 181 10.80 33.22 10.51
N LEU A 182 9.73 32.71 11.12
CA LEU A 182 9.03 31.52 10.72
C LEU A 182 7.56 31.86 10.52
N VAL A 183 7.02 31.64 9.33
CA VAL A 183 5.61 31.89 9.00
C VAL A 183 4.98 30.58 8.55
N LYS A 184 4.00 30.11 9.31
CA LYS A 184 3.18 28.93 9.02
C LYS A 184 1.86 29.36 8.42
N LEU A 185 1.47 28.72 7.32
CA LEU A 185 0.16 28.87 6.70
C LEU A 185 -0.64 27.58 6.84
N ILE A 186 -1.90 27.72 7.23
CA ILE A 186 -2.85 26.61 7.40
C ILE A 186 -4.06 26.84 6.51
N HIS A 187 -4.41 25.84 5.70
CA HIS A 187 -5.65 25.84 4.94
C HIS A 187 -6.80 25.30 5.80
N LYS A 188 -7.62 26.20 6.34
CA LYS A 188 -8.68 25.89 7.31
C LYS A 188 -9.63 24.80 6.84
N LYS A 189 -10.07 24.88 5.58
CA LYS A 189 -11.02 23.91 5.02
C LYS A 189 -10.41 22.51 4.86
N HIS A 190 -9.19 22.40 4.32
CA HIS A 190 -8.47 21.14 4.20
C HIS A 190 -8.14 20.54 5.57
N LYS A 191 -7.79 21.38 6.56
CA LYS A 191 -7.58 20.95 7.95
C LYS A 191 -8.85 20.32 8.53
N ALA A 192 -10.00 20.99 8.41
CA ALA A 192 -11.28 20.48 8.90
C ALA A 192 -11.66 19.14 8.23
N TYR A 193 -11.45 19.02 6.92
CA TYR A 193 -11.68 17.77 6.20
C TYR A 193 -10.73 16.65 6.64
N ARG A 194 -9.43 16.95 6.82
CA ARG A 194 -8.43 16.01 7.33
C ARG A 194 -8.82 15.47 8.70
N GLU A 195 -9.17 16.35 9.64
CA GLU A 195 -9.54 15.98 11.02
C GLU A 195 -10.80 15.11 11.05
N ALA A 196 -11.81 15.44 10.23
CA ALA A 196 -13.02 14.65 10.09
C ALA A 196 -12.72 13.25 9.51
N PHE A 197 -11.91 13.18 8.45
CA PHE A 197 -11.52 11.91 7.84
C PHE A 197 -10.67 11.05 8.78
N GLU A 198 -9.71 11.64 9.47
CA GLU A 198 -8.84 10.98 10.46
C GLU A 198 -9.66 10.35 11.59
N THR A 199 -10.64 11.08 12.12
CA THR A 199 -11.55 10.58 13.15
C THR A 199 -12.37 9.38 12.66
N LEU A 200 -12.95 9.46 11.46
CA LEU A 200 -13.72 8.37 10.86
C LEU A 200 -12.85 7.15 10.56
N TYR A 201 -11.64 7.37 10.05
CA TYR A 201 -10.72 6.30 9.70
C TYR A 201 -10.21 5.56 10.94
N LEU A 202 -9.88 6.28 12.01
CA LEU A 202 -9.50 5.68 13.31
C LEU A 202 -10.65 4.87 13.93
N THR A 203 -11.89 5.31 13.74
CA THR A 203 -13.07 4.65 14.32
C THR A 203 -13.45 3.37 13.58
N TYR A 204 -13.52 3.41 12.25
CA TYR A 204 -14.12 2.35 11.45
C TYR A 204 -13.12 1.51 10.64
N LYS A 205 -11.94 2.05 10.30
CA LYS A 205 -10.98 1.58 9.27
C LYS A 205 -11.56 1.40 7.86
N ALA A 206 -12.74 0.80 7.74
CA ALA A 206 -13.61 0.80 6.57
C ALA A 206 -14.83 1.68 6.87
N ILE A 207 -14.81 2.92 6.36
CA ILE A 207 -15.83 3.93 6.65
C ILE A 207 -17.18 3.48 6.06
N PRO A 208 -18.26 3.42 6.87
CA PRO A 208 -19.61 3.08 6.38
C PRO A 208 -20.11 4.06 5.32
N ASP A 209 -20.94 3.59 4.39
CA ASP A 209 -21.44 4.40 3.27
C ASP A 209 -22.16 5.69 3.73
N GLU A 210 -22.91 5.63 4.83
CA GLU A 210 -23.58 6.81 5.41
C GLU A 210 -22.60 7.87 5.92
N GLU A 211 -21.53 7.44 6.60
CA GLU A 211 -20.50 8.36 7.09
C GLU A 211 -19.62 8.88 5.95
N PHE A 212 -19.39 8.05 4.92
CA PHE A 212 -18.69 8.49 3.70
C PHE A 212 -19.51 9.52 2.93
N ALA A 213 -20.84 9.36 2.85
CA ALA A 213 -21.72 10.36 2.24
C ALA A 213 -21.70 11.70 2.99
N ARG A 214 -21.67 11.67 4.33
CA ARG A 214 -21.50 12.89 5.15
C ARG A 214 -20.15 13.56 4.92
N LEU A 215 -19.08 12.77 4.81
CA LEU A 215 -17.74 13.28 4.49
C LEU A 215 -17.71 13.93 3.10
N GLN A 216 -18.40 13.34 2.13
CA GLN A 216 -18.50 13.90 0.77
C GLN A 216 -19.30 15.20 0.75
N GLN A 217 -20.42 15.27 1.49
CA GLN A 217 -21.16 16.52 1.69
C GLN A 217 -20.31 17.60 2.38
N LEU A 218 -19.49 17.21 3.37
CA LEU A 218 -18.55 18.14 4.01
C LEU A 218 -17.55 18.69 2.99
N ALA A 219 -16.98 17.83 2.14
CA ALA A 219 -16.04 18.26 1.11
C ALA A 219 -16.68 19.22 0.09
N GLU A 220 -17.91 18.94 -0.33
CA GLU A 220 -18.69 19.80 -1.22
C GLU A 220 -19.01 21.16 -0.58
N ASN A 221 -19.45 21.18 0.68
CA ASN A 221 -19.71 22.40 1.44
C ASN A 221 -18.45 23.26 1.64
N LEU A 222 -17.31 22.61 1.79
CA LEU A 222 -16.01 23.27 1.91
C LEU A 222 -15.45 23.68 0.52
N GLY A 223 -15.94 23.09 -0.57
CA GLY A 223 -15.45 23.34 -1.92
C GLY A 223 -14.06 22.77 -2.17
N ILE A 224 -13.77 21.57 -1.63
CA ILE A 224 -12.50 20.87 -1.80
C ILE A 224 -12.60 20.00 -3.05
N ASP A 225 -11.65 20.13 -3.98
CA ASP A 225 -11.63 19.32 -5.20
C ASP A 225 -11.27 17.84 -4.90
N LYS A 226 -11.64 16.94 -5.82
CA LYS A 226 -11.44 15.49 -5.65
C LYS A 226 -9.96 15.10 -5.51
N TYR A 227 -9.05 15.83 -6.16
CA TYR A 227 -7.63 15.52 -6.11
C TYR A 227 -7.04 15.84 -4.73
N GLN A 228 -7.39 17.00 -4.15
CA GLN A 228 -6.99 17.36 -2.79
C GLN A 228 -7.62 16.44 -1.73
N GLN A 229 -8.88 16.05 -1.91
CA GLN A 229 -9.52 15.05 -1.05
C GLN A 229 -8.71 13.75 -1.03
N GLU A 230 -8.36 13.21 -2.20
CA GLU A 230 -7.61 11.95 -2.30
C GLU A 230 -6.21 12.07 -1.67
N ARG A 231 -5.49 13.17 -1.90
CA ARG A 231 -4.19 13.42 -1.27
C ARG A 231 -4.27 13.44 0.24
N ILE A 232 -5.25 14.16 0.81
CA ILE A 232 -5.44 14.24 2.27
C ILE A 232 -5.78 12.86 2.83
N ARG A 233 -6.68 12.13 2.16
CA ARG A 233 -7.08 10.78 2.56
C ARG A 233 -5.90 9.81 2.58
N ILE A 234 -5.13 9.77 1.51
CA ILE A 234 -3.93 8.92 1.38
C ILE A 234 -2.91 9.25 2.48
N ASP A 235 -2.64 10.53 2.75
CA ASP A 235 -1.70 10.93 3.81
C ASP A 235 -2.15 10.48 5.20
N VAL A 236 -3.44 10.63 5.52
CA VAL A 236 -4.02 10.16 6.79
C VAL A 236 -3.96 8.63 6.90
N MET A 237 -4.31 7.91 5.83
CA MET A 237 -4.23 6.45 5.80
C MET A 237 -2.78 5.97 6.02
N TYR A 238 -1.80 6.62 5.38
CA TYR A 238 -0.39 6.29 5.57
C TYR A 238 0.08 6.53 7.01
N LYS A 239 -0.30 7.67 7.61
CA LYS A 239 0.12 8.06 8.96
C LYS A 239 -0.45 7.16 10.07
N HIS A 240 -1.45 6.34 9.78
CA HIS A 240 -1.96 5.35 10.72
C HIS A 240 -0.84 4.37 11.16
N PRO A 241 -0.61 4.15 12.48
CA PRO A 241 0.54 3.38 12.97
C PRO A 241 0.68 1.96 12.41
N GLU A 242 -0.44 1.26 12.21
CA GLU A 242 -0.44 -0.08 11.63
C GLU A 242 -0.09 -0.07 10.13
N ASN A 243 -0.53 0.95 9.40
CA ASN A 243 -0.30 1.05 7.97
C ASN A 243 1.13 1.48 7.70
N ARG A 244 1.61 2.48 8.43
CA ARG A 244 2.95 3.05 8.30
C ARG A 244 4.04 1.98 8.38
N ARG A 245 3.92 1.05 9.32
CA ARG A 245 4.91 -0.04 9.50
C ARG A 245 5.06 -0.90 8.24
N ILE A 246 3.93 -1.35 7.68
CA ILE A 246 3.90 -2.23 6.51
C ILE A 246 4.31 -1.47 5.24
N VAL A 247 3.84 -0.24 5.09
CA VAL A 247 4.14 0.61 3.92
C VAL A 247 5.60 1.06 3.92
N ASP A 248 6.18 1.38 5.08
CA ASP A 248 7.60 1.75 5.19
C ASP A 248 8.52 0.55 4.88
N GLU A 249 8.16 -0.65 5.33
CA GLU A 249 8.89 -1.88 4.97
C GLU A 249 8.85 -2.13 3.46
N TYR A 250 7.67 -1.99 2.84
CA TYR A 250 7.48 -2.12 1.40
C TYR A 250 8.31 -1.09 0.62
N LYS A 251 8.25 0.19 1.03
CA LYS A 251 9.03 1.29 0.47
C LYS A 251 10.54 1.04 0.56
N ASN A 252 11.03 0.55 1.71
CA ASN A 252 12.46 0.32 1.91
C ASN A 252 12.99 -0.77 0.96
N ILE A 253 12.26 -1.88 0.81
CA ILE A 253 12.64 -2.95 -0.13
C ILE A 253 12.69 -2.42 -1.56
N LEU A 254 11.68 -1.64 -1.99
CA LEU A 254 11.69 -1.05 -3.33
C LEU A 254 12.85 -0.09 -3.57
N ILE A 255 13.24 0.71 -2.57
CA ILE A 255 14.40 1.61 -2.67
C ILE A 255 15.70 0.81 -2.80
N GLU A 256 15.87 -0.25 -2.01
CA GLU A 256 17.05 -1.13 -2.10
C GLU A 256 17.16 -1.79 -3.47
N CYS A 257 16.05 -2.30 -3.98
CA CYS A 257 15.92 -2.85 -5.32
C CYS A 257 16.28 -1.84 -6.42
N ASN A 258 15.72 -0.63 -6.35
CA ASN A 258 15.98 0.43 -7.34
C ASN A 258 17.45 0.89 -7.32
N ARG A 259 18.11 0.91 -6.15
CA ARG A 259 19.55 1.18 -6.06
C ARG A 259 20.40 0.09 -6.68
N ARG A 260 19.96 -1.17 -6.58
CA ARG A 260 20.66 -2.33 -7.15
C ARG A 260 20.44 -2.48 -8.65
N GLY A 261 19.39 -1.88 -9.20
CA GLY A 261 19.05 -2.05 -10.61
C GLY A 261 18.39 -3.41 -10.91
N SER A 262 18.17 -4.25 -9.90
CA SER A 262 17.51 -5.56 -10.06
C SER A 262 16.77 -6.02 -8.79
N ILE A 263 15.74 -6.85 -8.99
CA ILE A 263 14.86 -7.45 -7.99
C ILE A 263 15.03 -8.96 -8.09
N ASN A 264 15.50 -9.57 -7.01
CA ASN A 264 15.59 -11.01 -6.93
C ASN A 264 14.23 -11.64 -6.54
N ARG A 265 14.07 -12.95 -6.78
CA ARG A 265 12.87 -13.72 -6.39
C ARG A 265 12.45 -13.53 -4.93
N LEU A 266 13.42 -13.32 -4.03
CA LEU A 266 13.19 -13.18 -2.59
C LEU A 266 12.56 -11.83 -2.24
N GLU A 267 13.05 -10.76 -2.86
CA GLU A 267 12.49 -9.40 -2.79
C GLU A 267 11.09 -9.37 -3.37
N ASN A 268 10.87 -10.01 -4.53
CA ASN A 268 9.53 -10.09 -5.13
C ASN A 268 8.54 -10.89 -4.25
N ALA A 269 8.97 -12.02 -3.68
CA ALA A 269 8.15 -12.78 -2.74
C ALA A 269 7.81 -11.98 -1.46
N ARG A 270 8.75 -11.18 -0.95
CA ARG A 270 8.53 -10.28 0.21
C ARG A 270 7.55 -9.15 -0.11
N LEU A 271 7.72 -8.49 -1.24
CA LEU A 271 6.79 -7.45 -1.72
C LEU A 271 5.38 -8.02 -1.94
N THR A 272 5.30 -9.25 -2.46
CA THR A 272 4.04 -9.98 -2.61
C THR A 272 3.38 -10.29 -1.28
N ARG A 273 4.15 -10.80 -0.32
CA ARG A 273 3.68 -11.04 1.06
C ARG A 273 3.18 -9.75 1.72
N LEU A 274 3.89 -8.64 1.60
CA LEU A 274 3.51 -7.35 2.18
C LEU A 274 2.19 -6.82 1.57
N LYS A 275 1.97 -7.01 0.27
CA LYS A 275 0.67 -6.71 -0.36
C LYS A 275 -0.45 -7.65 0.14
N THR A 276 -0.18 -8.93 0.36
CA THR A 276 -1.19 -9.84 0.94
C THR A 276 -1.54 -9.45 2.38
N LEU A 277 -0.52 -9.07 3.18
CA LEU A 277 -0.69 -8.55 4.52
C LEU A 277 -1.52 -7.26 4.54
N SER A 278 -1.29 -6.39 3.56
CA SER A 278 -1.98 -5.12 3.46
C SER A 278 -3.48 -5.30 3.18
N VAL A 279 -3.83 -6.24 2.28
CA VAL A 279 -5.23 -6.62 2.04
C VAL A 279 -5.88 -7.18 3.32
N ARG A 280 -5.19 -8.05 4.06
CA ARG A 280 -5.70 -8.64 5.31
C ARG A 280 -5.93 -7.61 6.42
N ASN A 281 -5.04 -6.63 6.53
CA ASN A 281 -5.14 -5.56 7.52
C ASN A 281 -6.02 -4.38 7.06
N LYS A 282 -6.74 -4.52 5.94
CA LYS A 282 -7.58 -3.47 5.33
C LYS A 282 -6.80 -2.19 5.03
N ILE A 283 -5.51 -2.33 4.71
CA ILE A 283 -4.67 -1.24 4.26
C ILE A 283 -5.06 -0.89 2.81
N PRO A 284 -5.34 0.38 2.52
CA PRO A 284 -5.74 0.81 1.18
C PRO A 284 -4.67 0.50 0.12
N ALA A 285 -5.08 -0.16 -0.98
CA ALA A 285 -4.18 -0.52 -2.07
C ALA A 285 -3.51 0.70 -2.74
N ALA A 286 -4.16 1.87 -2.68
CA ALA A 286 -3.64 3.15 -3.16
C ALA A 286 -2.25 3.50 -2.57
N LEU A 287 -1.95 3.03 -1.35
CA LEU A 287 -0.65 3.26 -0.71
C LEU A 287 0.52 2.50 -1.39
N PHE A 288 0.23 1.38 -2.06
CA PHE A 288 1.24 0.57 -2.74
C PHE A 288 1.38 0.98 -4.20
N TYR A 289 0.28 1.27 -4.89
CA TYR A 289 0.31 1.74 -6.28
C TYR A 289 1.15 3.01 -6.44
N THR A 290 1.01 3.96 -5.52
CA THR A 290 1.81 5.19 -5.52
C THR A 290 3.30 4.93 -5.38
N LEU A 291 3.72 3.95 -4.57
CA LEU A 291 5.14 3.58 -4.43
C LEU A 291 5.68 2.83 -5.66
N ASP A 292 4.87 1.95 -6.24
CA ASP A 292 5.24 1.19 -7.45
C ASP A 292 5.46 2.14 -8.64
N GLU A 293 4.56 3.13 -8.83
CA GLU A 293 4.71 4.18 -9.85
C GLU A 293 5.97 5.03 -9.64
N MET A 294 6.23 5.47 -8.41
CA MET A 294 7.38 6.34 -8.10
C MET A 294 8.74 5.65 -8.29
N LEU A 295 8.82 4.32 -8.14
CA LEU A 295 10.07 3.56 -8.16
C LEU A 295 10.24 2.67 -9.39
N LYS A 296 9.32 2.72 -10.37
CA LYS A 296 9.40 2.01 -11.67
C LYS A 296 9.85 0.55 -11.53
N HIS A 297 9.19 -0.18 -10.63
CA HIS A 297 9.46 -1.58 -10.26
C HIS A 297 9.64 -2.50 -11.49
N ASP A 298 8.90 -2.24 -12.56
CA ASP A 298 8.80 -3.05 -13.78
C ASP A 298 10.12 -3.16 -14.57
N ASN A 299 11.04 -2.22 -14.42
CA ASN A 299 12.30 -2.20 -15.18
C ASN A 299 13.46 -2.94 -14.48
N LEU A 300 13.21 -3.53 -13.31
CA LEU A 300 14.25 -4.05 -12.42
C LEU A 300 14.20 -5.59 -12.28
N ILE A 301 13.47 -6.35 -13.10
CA ILE A 301 13.40 -7.82 -12.96
C ILE A 301 14.52 -8.49 -13.78
N ASP A 302 15.19 -9.52 -13.23
CA ASP A 302 16.39 -10.16 -13.77
C ASP A 302 16.16 -10.84 -15.14
N LEU A 303 17.15 -10.73 -16.05
CA LEU A 303 17.04 -11.09 -17.48
C LEU A 303 17.00 -12.61 -17.76
N GLU A 304 17.41 -13.46 -16.82
CA GLU A 304 17.35 -14.93 -16.98
C GLU A 304 15.92 -15.49 -16.89
N GLU A 305 14.96 -14.73 -16.34
CA GLU A 305 13.57 -15.18 -16.18
C GLU A 305 12.67 -14.93 -17.41
N GLN A 306 13.16 -14.25 -18.45
CA GLN A 306 12.36 -13.78 -19.60
C GLN A 306 12.15 -14.79 -20.75
N ASN A 307 12.36 -16.09 -20.55
CA ASN A 307 12.13 -17.07 -21.63
C ASN A 307 10.68 -17.04 -22.15
N TYR A 308 9.70 -16.87 -21.26
CA TYR A 308 8.29 -16.77 -21.64
C TYR A 308 7.97 -15.43 -22.34
N ILE A 309 8.71 -14.36 -22.05
CA ILE A 309 8.57 -13.06 -22.72
C ILE A 309 9.16 -13.11 -24.14
N ALA A 310 10.30 -13.78 -24.32
CA ALA A 310 10.88 -14.00 -25.64
C ALA A 310 9.94 -14.83 -26.53
N GLU A 311 9.35 -15.89 -25.98
CA GLU A 311 8.37 -16.72 -26.68
C GLU A 311 7.07 -15.95 -26.98
N THR A 312 6.58 -15.14 -26.03
CA THR A 312 5.44 -14.23 -26.25
C THR A 312 5.70 -13.23 -27.37
N ARG A 313 6.89 -12.60 -27.40
CA ARG A 313 7.29 -11.68 -28.49
C ARG A 313 7.37 -12.42 -29.83
N GLN A 314 7.89 -13.65 -29.84
CA GLN A 314 7.99 -14.44 -31.06
C GLN A 314 6.61 -14.78 -31.64
N ILE A 315 5.66 -15.21 -30.80
CA ILE A 315 4.30 -15.55 -31.22
C ILE A 315 3.55 -14.28 -31.67
N LEU A 316 3.56 -13.21 -30.86
CA LEU A 316 2.82 -11.98 -31.16
C LEU A 316 3.42 -11.19 -32.33
N PHE A 317 4.75 -11.13 -32.47
CA PHE A 317 5.36 -10.50 -33.64
C PHE A 317 5.33 -11.39 -34.88
N GLY A 318 5.19 -12.71 -34.72
CA GLY A 318 4.93 -13.65 -35.82
C GLY A 318 3.65 -13.31 -36.60
N LEU A 319 2.64 -12.75 -35.93
CA LEU A 319 1.40 -12.24 -36.55
C LEU A 319 1.65 -11.20 -37.66
N PHE A 320 2.77 -10.50 -37.60
CA PHE A 320 3.11 -9.42 -38.51
C PHE A 320 3.91 -9.83 -39.75
N PHE A 321 4.42 -11.07 -39.78
CA PHE A 321 5.22 -11.61 -40.89
C PHE A 321 4.33 -12.37 -41.89
N GLN A 322 3.32 -11.71 -42.45
CA GLN A 322 2.59 -12.21 -43.62
C GLN A 322 3.38 -11.91 -44.91
N GLU A 323 4.53 -12.56 -45.11
CA GLU A 323 5.12 -12.67 -46.44
C GLU A 323 4.56 -13.91 -47.14
N ARG A 324 3.53 -13.70 -47.97
CA ARG A 324 3.03 -14.59 -49.05
C ARG A 324 3.03 -16.11 -48.75
N HIS A 325 1.83 -16.64 -48.50
CA HIS A 325 1.44 -18.07 -48.60
C HIS A 325 1.75 -19.04 -47.44
N ILE A 326 1.82 -18.57 -46.20
CA ILE A 326 1.67 -19.44 -45.02
C ILE A 326 0.53 -18.86 -44.18
N ASP A 327 -0.50 -19.68 -43.89
CA ASP A 327 -1.57 -19.34 -42.96
C ASP A 327 -0.94 -19.09 -41.59
N ALA A 328 -0.74 -17.82 -41.24
CA ALA A 328 -0.26 -17.37 -39.94
C ALA A 328 -1.44 -17.13 -39.00
N SER A 329 -2.37 -18.10 -38.93
CA SER A 329 -3.37 -18.16 -37.87
C SER A 329 -2.71 -18.70 -36.61
N ILE A 330 -3.06 -18.13 -35.45
CA ILE A 330 -2.62 -18.65 -34.15
C ILE A 330 -3.25 -20.02 -33.98
N ASP A 331 -2.42 -21.04 -33.82
CA ASP A 331 -2.91 -22.38 -33.52
C ASP A 331 -3.21 -22.55 -32.02
N ASP A 332 -3.85 -23.67 -31.67
CA ASP A 332 -4.20 -23.95 -30.29
C ASP A 332 -2.95 -24.12 -29.40
N GLU A 333 -1.79 -24.50 -29.96
CA GLU A 333 -0.53 -24.65 -29.21
C GLU A 333 0.06 -23.27 -28.84
N ASP A 334 0.05 -22.32 -29.77
CA ASP A 334 0.46 -20.93 -29.56
C ASP A 334 -0.45 -20.25 -28.53
N MET A 335 -1.76 -20.51 -28.56
CA MET A 335 -2.69 -19.99 -27.57
C MET A 335 -2.42 -20.57 -26.16
N VAL A 336 -2.10 -21.86 -26.05
CA VAL A 336 -1.72 -22.48 -24.76
C VAL A 336 -0.46 -21.82 -24.21
N LYS A 337 0.57 -21.61 -25.03
CA LYS A 337 1.82 -20.96 -24.63
C LYS A 337 1.58 -19.52 -24.19
N LEU A 338 0.78 -18.76 -24.92
CA LEU A 338 0.40 -17.39 -24.56
C LEU A 338 -0.35 -17.33 -23.23
N LEU A 339 -1.26 -18.27 -22.97
CA LEU A 339 -1.99 -18.35 -21.69
C LEU A 339 -1.10 -18.78 -20.53
N GLN A 340 -0.16 -19.71 -20.76
CA GLN A 340 0.85 -20.08 -19.76
C GLN A 340 1.80 -18.91 -19.46
N ALA A 341 2.21 -18.16 -20.49
CA ALA A 341 3.02 -16.96 -20.33
C ALA A 341 2.26 -15.84 -19.60
N LYS A 342 0.98 -15.60 -19.91
CA LYS A 342 0.10 -14.68 -19.15
C LYS A 342 -0.02 -15.10 -17.69
N ARG A 343 -0.16 -16.40 -17.43
CA ARG A 343 -0.18 -16.93 -16.07
C ARG A 343 1.13 -16.68 -15.33
N GLN A 344 2.27 -17.02 -15.93
CA GLN A 344 3.59 -16.79 -15.35
C GLN A 344 3.84 -15.29 -15.12
N ALA A 345 3.47 -14.44 -16.08
CA ALA A 345 3.55 -13.00 -15.94
C ALA A 345 2.67 -12.48 -14.79
N SER A 346 1.46 -13.02 -14.64
CA SER A 346 0.56 -12.68 -13.52
C SER A 346 1.10 -13.13 -12.16
N GLU A 347 1.69 -14.33 -12.09
CA GLU A 347 2.34 -14.86 -10.88
C GLU A 347 3.61 -14.07 -10.51
N ASN A 348 4.41 -13.68 -11.51
CA ASN A 348 5.67 -12.95 -11.35
C ASN A 348 5.49 -11.42 -11.25
N ARG A 349 4.28 -10.91 -11.54
CA ARG A 349 3.93 -9.48 -11.66
C ARG A 349 4.72 -8.76 -12.76
N ASP A 350 4.89 -9.45 -13.87
CA ASP A 350 5.61 -8.93 -15.02
C ASP A 350 4.67 -8.18 -15.95
N HIS A 351 4.72 -6.85 -15.89
CA HIS A 351 3.96 -5.96 -16.79
C HIS A 351 4.55 -5.88 -18.20
N SER A 352 5.71 -6.49 -18.47
CA SER A 352 6.28 -6.58 -19.82
C SER A 352 5.35 -7.32 -20.76
N PHE A 353 4.62 -8.32 -20.26
CA PHE A 353 3.62 -9.04 -21.02
C PHE A 353 2.50 -8.12 -21.52
N GLU A 354 1.93 -7.28 -20.63
CA GLU A 354 0.92 -6.28 -20.97
C GLU A 354 1.46 -5.21 -21.92
N HIS A 355 2.70 -4.77 -21.70
CA HIS A 355 3.35 -3.81 -22.58
C HIS A 355 3.50 -4.35 -24.01
N ILE A 356 3.92 -5.62 -24.16
CA ILE A 356 4.02 -6.27 -25.46
C ILE A 356 2.65 -6.40 -26.12
N LEU A 357 1.60 -6.71 -25.35
CA LEU A 357 0.24 -6.74 -25.89
C LEU A 357 -0.24 -5.36 -26.36
N LEU A 358 0.03 -4.30 -25.60
CA LEU A 358 -0.31 -2.93 -25.99
C LEU A 358 0.46 -2.47 -27.24
N GLU A 359 1.75 -2.77 -27.32
CA GLU A 359 2.58 -2.49 -28.51
C GLU A 359 2.10 -3.26 -29.73
N THR A 360 1.71 -4.53 -29.55
CA THR A 360 1.15 -5.37 -30.60
C THR A 360 -0.19 -4.80 -31.06
N GLY A 361 -1.09 -4.42 -30.15
CA GLY A 361 -2.37 -3.80 -30.48
C GLY A 361 -2.21 -2.49 -31.26
N LYS A 362 -1.30 -1.62 -30.82
CA LYS A 362 -0.98 -0.38 -31.55
C LYS A 362 -0.44 -0.66 -32.95
N SER A 363 0.42 -1.66 -33.09
CA SER A 363 0.97 -2.07 -34.38
C SER A 363 -0.09 -2.69 -35.30
N CYS A 364 -1.07 -3.41 -34.75
CA CYS A 364 -2.25 -3.89 -35.48
C CYS A 364 -3.07 -2.71 -36.03
N ASP A 365 -3.39 -1.73 -35.18
CA ASP A 365 -4.17 -0.54 -35.57
C ASP A 365 -3.46 0.31 -36.65
N GLU A 366 -2.15 0.51 -36.52
CA GLU A 366 -1.32 1.23 -37.49
C GLU A 366 -1.31 0.51 -38.85
N LYS A 367 -1.14 -0.83 -38.86
CA LYS A 367 -1.13 -1.60 -40.11
C LYS A 367 -2.48 -1.67 -40.81
N ILE A 368 -3.58 -1.69 -40.07
CA ILE A 368 -4.94 -1.66 -40.64
C ILE A 368 -5.22 -0.29 -41.26
N ARG A 369 -4.82 0.78 -40.59
CA ARG A 369 -4.87 2.14 -41.14
C ARG A 369 -4.08 2.25 -42.45
N ASP A 370 -2.97 1.51 -42.57
CA ASP A 370 -2.13 1.45 -43.75
C ASP A 370 -2.60 0.41 -44.81
N GLY A 371 -3.74 -0.26 -44.60
CA GLY A 371 -4.39 -1.13 -45.59
C GLY A 371 -4.14 -2.64 -45.44
N ALA A 372 -3.72 -3.12 -44.26
CA ALA A 372 -3.58 -4.55 -43.96
C ALA A 372 -4.93 -5.30 -43.88
N ASP A 373 -4.86 -6.63 -43.94
CA ASP A 373 -6.03 -7.52 -43.92
C ASP A 373 -6.78 -7.48 -42.58
N ILE A 374 -8.11 -7.49 -42.65
CA ILE A 374 -9.03 -7.49 -41.51
C ILE A 374 -8.82 -8.73 -40.63
N GLN A 375 -8.36 -9.84 -41.21
CA GLN A 375 -8.03 -11.08 -40.48
C GLN A 375 -7.03 -10.88 -39.34
N LEU A 376 -6.12 -9.90 -39.45
CA LEU A 376 -5.14 -9.60 -38.40
C LEU A 376 -5.82 -9.04 -37.13
N LEU A 377 -6.87 -8.23 -37.29
CA LEU A 377 -7.66 -7.71 -36.17
C LEU A 377 -8.50 -8.81 -35.52
N GLU A 378 -9.05 -9.71 -36.31
CA GLU A 378 -9.84 -10.84 -35.81
C GLU A 378 -8.96 -11.79 -34.97
N ASN A 379 -7.76 -12.12 -35.44
CA ASN A 379 -6.81 -12.96 -34.71
C ASN A 379 -6.34 -12.30 -33.40
N PHE A 380 -6.04 -10.99 -33.42
CA PHE A 380 -5.66 -10.29 -32.19
C PHE A 380 -6.84 -10.15 -31.21
N SER A 381 -8.05 -9.86 -31.71
CA SER A 381 -9.26 -9.81 -30.88
C SER A 381 -9.60 -11.16 -30.25
N TYR A 382 -9.31 -12.26 -30.96
CA TYR A 382 -9.44 -13.62 -30.44
C TYR A 382 -8.52 -13.83 -29.23
N ILE A 383 -7.25 -13.44 -29.31
CA ILE A 383 -6.30 -13.50 -28.18
C ILE A 383 -6.81 -12.69 -26.98
N ILE A 384 -7.18 -11.42 -27.21
CA ILE A 384 -7.64 -10.52 -26.15
C ILE A 384 -8.87 -11.09 -25.44
N THR A 385 -9.81 -11.67 -26.20
CA THR A 385 -11.00 -12.32 -25.63
C THR A 385 -10.63 -13.44 -24.64
N TYR A 386 -9.60 -14.25 -24.94
CA TYR A 386 -9.15 -15.30 -24.03
C TYR A 386 -8.40 -14.76 -22.82
N PHE A 387 -7.64 -13.68 -22.95
CA PHE A 387 -7.02 -13.01 -21.81
C PHE A 387 -8.06 -12.36 -20.88
N ASP A 388 -9.09 -11.71 -21.42
CA ASP A 388 -10.20 -11.17 -20.61
C ASP A 388 -10.92 -12.29 -19.85
N ARG A 389 -11.16 -13.43 -20.51
CA ARG A 389 -11.73 -14.61 -19.85
C ARG A 389 -10.81 -15.15 -18.75
N TYR A 390 -9.50 -15.13 -18.99
CA TYR A 390 -8.50 -15.56 -18.02
C TYR A 390 -8.49 -14.65 -16.79
N ASP A 391 -8.38 -13.33 -16.99
CA ASP A 391 -8.30 -12.36 -15.89
C ASP A 391 -9.57 -12.40 -15.02
N ASN A 392 -10.75 -12.50 -15.64
CA ASN A 392 -12.02 -12.64 -14.93
C ASN A 392 -12.10 -13.96 -14.13
N ALA A 393 -11.73 -15.09 -14.73
CA ALA A 393 -11.78 -16.39 -14.06
C ALA A 393 -10.75 -16.47 -12.93
N ALA A 394 -9.52 -16.02 -13.17
CA ALA A 394 -8.45 -15.97 -12.17
C ALA A 394 -8.84 -15.11 -10.98
N ALA A 395 -9.41 -13.92 -11.20
CA ALA A 395 -9.87 -13.04 -10.12
C ALA A 395 -10.91 -13.72 -9.23
N VAL A 396 -11.97 -14.29 -9.81
CA VAL A 396 -13.04 -14.95 -9.06
C VAL A 396 -12.52 -16.16 -8.27
N ILE A 397 -11.69 -17.01 -8.90
CA ILE A 397 -11.19 -18.23 -8.27
C ILE A 397 -10.21 -17.88 -7.14
N ASN A 398 -9.32 -16.88 -7.33
CA ASN A 398 -8.42 -16.41 -6.30
C ASN A 398 -9.17 -15.77 -5.12
N GLN A 399 -10.19 -14.96 -5.40
CA GLN A 399 -11.05 -14.41 -4.35
C GLN A 399 -11.71 -15.53 -3.53
N LEU A 400 -12.24 -16.57 -4.18
CA LEU A 400 -12.83 -17.70 -3.47
C LEU A 400 -11.81 -18.50 -2.64
N ALA A 401 -10.58 -18.63 -3.13
CA ALA A 401 -9.51 -19.37 -2.47
C ALA A 401 -9.01 -18.69 -1.19
N PHE A 402 -8.83 -17.37 -1.23
CA PHE A 402 -8.10 -16.63 -0.19
C PHE A 402 -8.94 -15.62 0.60
N MET A 403 -10.14 -15.24 0.13
CA MET A 403 -11.00 -14.31 0.85
C MET A 403 -12.12 -15.02 1.62
N GLU A 404 -12.31 -14.56 2.86
CA GLU A 404 -13.45 -14.96 3.69
C GLU A 404 -14.73 -14.27 3.20
N ASN A 405 -15.88 -14.94 3.35
CA ASN A 405 -17.22 -14.42 3.02
C ASN A 405 -17.51 -14.10 1.53
N VAL A 406 -16.67 -14.51 0.59
CA VAL A 406 -17.01 -14.40 -0.85
C VAL A 406 -18.20 -15.29 -1.17
N ARG A 407 -19.26 -14.68 -1.70
CA ARG A 407 -20.44 -15.37 -2.23
C ARG A 407 -20.37 -15.35 -3.75
N LEU A 408 -20.39 -16.54 -4.35
CA LEU A 408 -20.54 -16.65 -5.80
C LEU A 408 -22.00 -16.35 -6.18
N SER A 409 -22.21 -15.65 -7.28
CA SER A 409 -23.52 -15.50 -7.90
C SER A 409 -23.75 -16.58 -8.97
N GLU A 410 -25.00 -16.81 -9.34
CA GLU A 410 -25.37 -17.73 -10.41
C GLU A 410 -24.76 -17.33 -11.76
N GLU A 411 -24.69 -16.02 -12.02
CA GLU A 411 -24.06 -15.44 -13.21
C GLU A 411 -22.57 -15.77 -13.28
N VAL A 412 -21.87 -15.64 -12.15
CA VAL A 412 -20.44 -15.96 -12.05
C VAL A 412 -20.18 -17.44 -12.29
N VAL A 413 -21.00 -18.34 -11.72
CA VAL A 413 -20.84 -19.79 -11.97
C VAL A 413 -21.10 -20.13 -13.45
N ARG A 414 -22.12 -19.52 -14.07
CA ARG A 414 -22.39 -19.69 -15.51
C ARG A 414 -21.24 -19.16 -16.37
N SER A 415 -20.65 -18.02 -16.00
CA SER A 415 -19.48 -17.46 -16.66
C SER A 415 -18.28 -18.40 -16.56
N LEU A 416 -18.01 -18.96 -15.36
CA LEU A 416 -16.94 -19.94 -15.16
C LEU A 416 -17.15 -21.22 -15.98
N LEU A 417 -18.39 -21.72 -16.09
CA LEU A 417 -18.72 -22.86 -16.96
C LEU A 417 -18.48 -22.53 -18.44
N GLY A 418 -18.87 -21.33 -18.87
CA GLY A 418 -18.62 -20.85 -20.25
C GLY A 418 -17.12 -20.74 -20.54
N ASN A 419 -16.35 -20.17 -19.60
CA ASN A 419 -14.90 -20.04 -19.71
C ASN A 419 -14.22 -21.42 -19.73
N ARG A 420 -14.61 -22.33 -18.84
CA ARG A 420 -14.11 -23.70 -18.80
C ARG A 420 -14.30 -24.42 -20.14
N LYS A 421 -15.47 -24.31 -20.75
CA LYS A 421 -15.72 -24.87 -22.09
C LYS A 421 -14.82 -24.24 -23.16
N ALA A 422 -14.64 -22.92 -23.13
CA ALA A 422 -13.77 -22.22 -24.09
C ALA A 422 -12.30 -22.64 -23.95
N PHE A 423 -11.76 -22.66 -22.74
CA PHE A 423 -10.37 -23.08 -22.50
C PHE A 423 -10.13 -24.56 -22.81
N ASN A 424 -11.08 -25.44 -22.43
CA ASN A 424 -10.96 -26.87 -22.72
C ASN A 424 -11.17 -27.23 -24.20
N ALA A 425 -11.73 -26.31 -25.00
CA ALA A 425 -11.82 -26.47 -26.45
C ALA A 425 -10.46 -26.28 -27.15
N ILE A 426 -9.58 -25.41 -26.58
CA ILE A 426 -8.20 -25.22 -27.05
C ILE A 426 -7.36 -26.44 -26.68
N ALA A 427 -7.32 -26.81 -25.40
CA ALA A 427 -6.61 -28.00 -24.94
C ALA A 427 -7.36 -28.66 -23.77
N SER A 428 -7.50 -30.00 -23.85
CA SER A 428 -8.22 -30.76 -22.84
C SER A 428 -7.57 -30.61 -21.46
N GLY A 429 -8.33 -30.12 -20.47
CA GLY A 429 -7.85 -29.91 -19.11
C GLY A 429 -7.13 -28.59 -18.85
N LEU A 430 -6.97 -27.73 -19.89
CA LEU A 430 -6.27 -26.45 -19.79
C LEU A 430 -6.84 -25.55 -18.69
N PHE A 431 -8.17 -25.51 -18.54
CA PHE A 431 -8.81 -24.74 -17.47
C PHE A 431 -8.32 -25.17 -16.08
N SER A 432 -8.21 -26.47 -15.85
CA SER A 432 -7.78 -26.96 -14.53
C SER A 432 -6.30 -26.70 -14.28
N GLU A 433 -5.49 -26.83 -15.32
CA GLU A 433 -4.07 -26.52 -15.26
C GLU A 433 -3.84 -25.04 -14.95
N LEU A 434 -4.45 -24.12 -15.72
CA LEU A 434 -4.25 -22.68 -15.57
C LEU A 434 -4.72 -22.13 -14.21
N PHE A 435 -5.90 -22.54 -13.73
CA PHE A 435 -6.53 -21.88 -12.58
C PHE A 435 -6.40 -22.64 -11.26
N PHE A 436 -6.25 -23.97 -11.26
CA PHE A 436 -6.22 -24.73 -10.00
C PHE A 436 -4.82 -25.21 -9.59
N SER A 437 -3.94 -25.52 -10.54
CA SER A 437 -2.61 -26.08 -10.21
C SER A 437 -1.76 -25.15 -9.34
N SER A 438 -1.69 -23.86 -9.68
CA SER A 438 -0.96 -22.84 -8.90
C SER A 438 -1.57 -22.63 -7.52
N ILE A 439 -2.90 -22.63 -7.43
CA ILE A 439 -3.60 -22.43 -6.15
C ILE A 439 -3.30 -23.58 -5.20
N TYR A 440 -3.31 -24.84 -5.66
CA TYR A 440 -2.96 -25.98 -4.82
C TYR A 440 -1.46 -26.04 -4.47
N ALA A 441 -0.58 -25.53 -5.34
CA ALA A 441 0.84 -25.40 -5.05
C ALA A 441 1.15 -24.28 -4.05
N ASN A 442 0.21 -23.34 -3.85
CA ASN A 442 0.39 -22.22 -2.95
C ASN A 442 0.33 -22.68 -1.48
N LYS A 443 1.48 -22.60 -0.79
CA LYS A 443 1.63 -22.97 0.63
C LYS A 443 0.78 -22.15 1.61
N TYR A 444 0.16 -21.06 1.16
CA TYR A 444 -0.73 -20.21 1.96
C TYR A 444 -2.21 -20.54 1.76
N LEU A 445 -2.56 -21.59 1.00
CA LEU A 445 -3.94 -22.01 0.85
C LEU A 445 -4.49 -22.59 2.15
N GLY A 446 -5.38 -21.85 2.81
CA GLY A 446 -6.02 -22.28 4.05
C GLY A 446 -6.96 -23.49 3.88
N ARG A 447 -7.28 -24.19 4.98
CA ARG A 447 -8.12 -25.41 4.97
C ARG A 447 -9.49 -25.19 4.34
N PHE A 448 -10.16 -24.08 4.65
CA PHE A 448 -11.48 -23.77 4.10
C PHE A 448 -11.39 -23.28 2.65
N GLY A 449 -10.37 -22.50 2.30
CA GLY A 449 -10.04 -22.16 0.91
C GLY A 449 -9.87 -23.40 0.03
N ALA A 450 -9.04 -24.35 0.46
CA ALA A 450 -8.85 -25.62 -0.24
C ALA A 450 -10.15 -26.43 -0.40
N LYS A 451 -11.03 -26.44 0.62
CA LYS A 451 -12.36 -27.08 0.52
C LYS A 451 -13.25 -26.37 -0.49
N LYS A 452 -13.30 -25.03 -0.50
CA LYS A 452 -14.08 -24.24 -1.46
C LYS A 452 -13.61 -24.47 -2.89
N ILE A 453 -12.30 -24.44 -3.14
CA ILE A 453 -11.73 -24.66 -4.47
C ILE A 453 -11.97 -26.08 -4.96
N ARG A 454 -11.80 -27.09 -4.11
CA ARG A 454 -12.13 -28.48 -4.45
C ARG A 454 -13.62 -28.67 -4.74
N CYS A 455 -14.48 -28.00 -3.97
CA CYS A 455 -15.92 -28.00 -4.20
C CYS A 455 -16.29 -27.32 -5.52
N LEU A 456 -15.64 -26.20 -5.85
CA LEU A 456 -15.82 -25.50 -7.12
C LEU A 456 -15.37 -26.37 -8.30
N GLN A 457 -14.17 -26.92 -8.27
CA GLN A 457 -13.61 -27.76 -9.34
C GLN A 457 -14.52 -28.96 -9.65
N LYS A 458 -14.87 -29.74 -8.62
CA LYS A 458 -15.80 -30.89 -8.76
C LYS A 458 -17.21 -30.45 -9.13
N GLY A 459 -17.67 -29.33 -8.58
CA GLY A 459 -18.99 -28.80 -8.88
C GLY A 459 -19.16 -28.40 -10.34
N LEU A 460 -18.13 -27.78 -10.94
CA LEU A 460 -18.13 -27.44 -12.36
C LEU A 460 -18.18 -28.71 -13.23
N GLU A 461 -17.45 -29.78 -12.86
CA GLU A 461 -17.52 -31.09 -13.52
C GLU A 461 -18.92 -31.72 -13.40
N GLU A 462 -19.48 -31.77 -12.19
CA GLU A 462 -20.78 -32.37 -11.93
C GLU A 462 -21.93 -31.62 -12.64
N ILE A 463 -21.80 -30.31 -12.85
CA ILE A 463 -22.78 -29.52 -13.63
C ILE A 463 -22.68 -29.84 -15.12
N GLU A 464 -21.47 -29.98 -15.68
CA GLU A 464 -21.28 -30.38 -17.09
C GLU A 464 -21.86 -31.77 -17.37
N ASP A 465 -21.71 -32.70 -16.41
CA ASP A 465 -22.26 -34.06 -16.49
C ASP A 465 -23.76 -34.14 -16.18
N GLY A 466 -24.42 -33.02 -15.88
CA GLY A 466 -25.85 -32.97 -15.52
C GLY A 466 -26.20 -33.58 -14.16
N ARG A 467 -25.20 -33.83 -13.30
CA ARG A 467 -25.35 -34.44 -11.96
C ARG A 467 -25.64 -33.43 -10.86
N LEU A 468 -25.30 -32.15 -11.07
CA LEU A 468 -25.51 -31.06 -10.12
C LEU A 468 -26.11 -29.84 -10.82
N THR A 469 -26.95 -29.08 -10.12
CA THR A 469 -27.46 -27.80 -10.61
C THR A 469 -26.57 -26.64 -10.15
N VAL A 470 -26.59 -25.52 -10.87
CA VAL A 470 -25.85 -24.31 -10.47
C VAL A 470 -26.23 -23.86 -9.05
N GLN A 471 -27.52 -23.90 -8.70
CA GLN A 471 -27.99 -23.60 -7.35
C GLN A 471 -27.47 -24.59 -6.30
N GLY A 472 -27.37 -25.88 -6.63
CA GLY A 472 -26.81 -26.90 -5.75
C GLY A 472 -25.32 -26.65 -5.45
N LEU A 473 -24.54 -26.18 -6.42
CA LEU A 473 -23.15 -25.79 -6.20
C LEU A 473 -23.04 -24.55 -5.30
N LEU A 474 -23.84 -23.52 -5.57
CA LEU A 474 -23.86 -22.30 -4.74
C LEU A 474 -24.21 -22.62 -3.28
N GLN A 475 -25.18 -23.50 -3.06
CA GLN A 475 -25.54 -23.95 -1.72
C GLN A 475 -24.37 -24.65 -1.02
N ARG A 476 -23.71 -25.62 -1.68
CA ARG A 476 -22.55 -26.32 -1.09
C ARG A 476 -21.41 -25.38 -0.73
N ILE A 477 -21.08 -24.41 -1.59
CA ILE A 477 -20.04 -23.41 -1.32
C ILE A 477 -20.48 -22.48 -0.18
N GLY A 478 -21.75 -22.07 -0.15
CA GLY A 478 -22.33 -21.26 0.92
C GLY A 478 -22.28 -21.97 2.28
N GLU A 479 -22.58 -23.27 2.33
CA GLU A 479 -22.47 -24.09 3.54
C GLU A 479 -21.04 -24.13 4.08
N ILE A 480 -20.03 -24.25 3.19
CA ILE A 480 -18.62 -24.17 3.59
C ILE A 480 -18.28 -22.79 4.17
N GLY A 481 -18.80 -21.71 3.57
CA GLY A 481 -18.60 -20.34 4.06
C GLY A 481 -19.23 -20.10 5.44
N VAL A 482 -20.45 -20.61 5.67
CA VAL A 482 -21.10 -20.54 6.99
C VAL A 482 -20.32 -21.34 8.04
N GLN A 483 -19.81 -22.51 7.66
CA GLN A 483 -18.95 -23.33 8.53
C GLN A 483 -17.65 -22.61 8.89
N GLU A 484 -16.99 -21.96 7.92
CA GLU A 484 -15.78 -21.17 8.13
C GLU A 484 -16.02 -20.02 9.11
N GLY A 485 -17.09 -19.23 8.90
CA GLY A 485 -17.45 -18.14 9.82
C GLY A 485 -17.76 -18.64 11.23
N THR A 486 -18.51 -19.73 11.34
CA THR A 486 -18.82 -20.37 12.64
C THR A 486 -17.56 -20.89 13.33
N TYR A 487 -16.64 -21.48 12.56
CA TYR A 487 -15.35 -21.97 13.06
C TYR A 487 -14.50 -20.85 13.63
N ASN A 488 -14.37 -19.72 12.93
CA ASN A 488 -13.59 -18.57 13.38
C ASN A 488 -14.16 -17.96 14.67
N ILE A 489 -15.48 -17.83 14.77
CA ILE A 489 -16.16 -17.37 15.99
C ILE A 489 -15.83 -18.32 17.14
N ILE A 490 -16.04 -19.62 16.99
CA ILE A 490 -15.79 -20.58 18.07
C ILE A 490 -14.31 -20.60 18.46
N LEU A 491 -13.39 -20.58 17.48
CA LEU A 491 -11.95 -20.56 17.73
C LEU A 491 -11.53 -19.38 18.62
N SER A 492 -12.04 -18.17 18.33
CA SER A 492 -11.71 -16.97 19.10
C SER A 492 -12.19 -17.06 20.55
N HIS A 493 -13.45 -17.43 20.78
CA HIS A 493 -14.04 -17.53 22.12
C HIS A 493 -13.46 -18.69 22.93
N VAL A 494 -13.22 -19.84 22.31
CA VAL A 494 -12.57 -20.97 22.98
C VAL A 494 -11.15 -20.61 23.41
N LYS A 495 -10.38 -19.88 22.58
CA LYS A 495 -9.03 -19.41 22.94
C LYS A 495 -9.04 -18.45 24.12
N GLU A 496 -9.92 -17.45 24.09
CA GLU A 496 -10.09 -16.50 25.20
C GLU A 496 -10.40 -17.25 26.50
N ARG A 497 -11.29 -18.24 26.44
CA ARG A 497 -11.67 -19.05 27.59
C ARG A 497 -10.54 -19.94 28.09
N ILE A 498 -9.80 -20.60 27.20
CA ILE A 498 -8.66 -21.45 27.58
C ILE A 498 -7.54 -20.62 28.22
N ARG A 499 -7.29 -19.40 27.70
CA ARG A 499 -6.33 -18.44 28.28
C ARG A 499 -6.74 -18.02 29.71
N ASN A 500 -8.03 -17.95 29.99
CA ASN A 500 -8.54 -17.58 31.32
C ASN A 500 -8.66 -18.78 32.29
N PHE A 501 -8.86 -20.00 31.78
CA PHE A 501 -9.13 -21.21 32.58
C PHE A 501 -8.22 -22.38 32.17
N TYR A 502 -6.90 -22.18 32.34
CA TYR A 502 -5.75 -22.99 31.88
C TYR A 502 -5.74 -24.53 32.13
N SER A 503 -6.82 -25.18 32.58
CA SER A 503 -6.76 -26.57 33.06
C SER A 503 -7.94 -27.51 32.74
N ARG A 504 -8.99 -27.11 31.99
CA ARG A 504 -10.19 -27.95 31.81
C ARG A 504 -10.64 -28.17 30.35
N TYR A 505 -9.85 -28.87 29.54
CA TYR A 505 -10.27 -29.29 28.18
C TYR A 505 -9.55 -30.56 27.66
N ASN A 506 -8.89 -31.31 28.54
CA ASN A 506 -8.12 -32.49 28.15
C ASN A 506 -8.98 -33.74 28.06
N THR A 507 -10.03 -33.84 28.87
CA THR A 507 -10.98 -34.95 28.84
C THR A 507 -12.20 -34.65 27.97
N ARG A 508 -12.90 -35.70 27.51
CA ARG A 508 -14.10 -35.56 26.67
C ARG A 508 -15.24 -34.86 27.44
N ALA A 509 -15.40 -35.17 28.72
CA ALA A 509 -16.38 -34.51 29.59
C ALA A 509 -16.08 -33.01 29.78
N GLU A 510 -14.80 -32.62 29.90
CA GLU A 510 -14.41 -31.21 29.97
C GLU A 510 -14.64 -30.47 28.64
N GLN A 511 -14.37 -31.12 27.50
CA GLN A 511 -14.65 -30.54 26.19
C GLN A 511 -16.16 -30.33 25.98
N ASP A 512 -16.98 -31.27 26.43
CA ASP A 512 -18.44 -31.15 26.35
C ASP A 512 -18.96 -30.03 27.26
N ALA A 513 -18.40 -29.88 28.47
CA ALA A 513 -18.71 -28.76 29.36
C ALA A 513 -18.29 -27.40 28.75
N LEU A 514 -17.07 -27.32 28.22
CA LEU A 514 -16.56 -26.12 27.55
C LEU A 514 -17.42 -25.74 26.33
N ARG A 515 -17.88 -26.73 25.56
CA ARG A 515 -18.78 -26.50 24.42
C ARG A 515 -20.11 -25.90 24.86
N LEU A 516 -20.70 -26.39 25.95
CA LEU A 516 -21.96 -25.87 26.50
C LEU A 516 -21.79 -24.44 27.01
N GLU A 517 -20.70 -24.15 27.74
CA GLU A 517 -20.39 -22.80 28.22
C GLU A 517 -20.20 -21.81 27.06
N VAL A 518 -19.40 -22.18 26.05
CA VAL A 518 -19.17 -21.33 24.87
C VAL A 518 -20.47 -21.13 24.08
N ALA A 519 -21.31 -22.16 23.96
CA ALA A 519 -22.62 -22.02 23.33
C ALA A 519 -23.54 -21.04 24.09
N GLU A 520 -23.55 -21.07 25.43
CA GLU A 520 -24.28 -20.09 26.23
C GLU A 520 -23.73 -18.67 26.07
N GLU A 521 -22.41 -18.51 26.05
CA GLU A 521 -21.77 -17.20 25.84
C GLU A 521 -22.11 -16.61 24.46
N LEU A 522 -22.02 -17.42 23.41
CA LEU A 522 -22.36 -16.98 22.05
C LEU A 522 -23.84 -16.62 21.90
N ARG A 523 -24.73 -17.33 22.61
CA ARG A 523 -26.16 -16.98 22.68
C ARG A 523 -26.38 -15.65 23.40
N ASN A 524 -25.73 -15.44 24.55
CA ASN A 524 -25.86 -14.22 25.34
C ASN A 524 -25.31 -12.98 24.60
N LYS A 525 -24.26 -13.17 23.79
CA LYS A 525 -23.68 -12.12 22.93
C LYS A 525 -24.44 -11.91 21.60
N GLY A 526 -25.44 -12.73 21.30
CA GLY A 526 -26.20 -12.66 20.04
C GLY A 526 -25.41 -13.06 18.78
N LEU A 527 -24.25 -13.70 18.96
CA LEU A 527 -23.32 -14.05 17.87
C LEU A 527 -23.65 -15.39 17.21
N HIS A 528 -24.35 -16.28 17.92
CA HIS A 528 -24.80 -17.56 17.38
C HIS A 528 -26.09 -18.03 18.07
N SER A 529 -27.10 -18.38 17.27
CA SER A 529 -28.42 -18.79 17.77
C SER A 529 -28.64 -20.30 17.74
N GLY A 530 -27.73 -21.07 17.13
CA GLY A 530 -27.85 -22.52 16.96
C GLY A 530 -27.01 -23.34 17.95
N GLU A 531 -27.10 -24.66 17.87
CA GLU A 531 -26.17 -25.56 18.56
C GLU A 531 -24.85 -25.66 17.78
N ILE A 532 -23.73 -25.57 18.50
CA ILE A 532 -22.40 -25.76 17.92
C ILE A 532 -22.24 -27.22 17.48
N PRO A 533 -21.96 -27.52 16.19
CA PRO A 533 -21.75 -28.88 15.74
C PRO A 533 -20.53 -29.51 16.42
N ASP A 534 -20.70 -30.71 16.98
CA ASP A 534 -19.64 -31.44 17.72
C ASP A 534 -18.35 -31.62 16.91
N GLY A 535 -18.46 -31.92 15.61
CA GLY A 535 -17.30 -32.10 14.74
C GLY A 535 -16.48 -30.81 14.58
N LEU A 536 -17.17 -29.67 14.52
CA LEU A 536 -16.55 -28.36 14.31
C LEU A 536 -15.87 -27.87 15.61
N PHE A 537 -16.49 -28.11 16.77
CA PHE A 537 -15.87 -27.84 18.07
C PHE A 537 -14.62 -28.71 18.31
N ARG A 538 -14.69 -30.01 18.00
CA ARG A 538 -13.51 -30.89 18.11
C ARG A 538 -12.37 -30.44 17.22
N ASP A 539 -12.66 -30.02 15.99
CA ASP A 539 -11.66 -29.45 15.09
C ASP A 539 -11.00 -28.19 15.65
N VAL A 540 -11.74 -27.32 16.34
CA VAL A 540 -11.20 -26.16 17.06
C VAL A 540 -10.27 -26.59 18.19
N VAL A 541 -10.70 -27.52 19.04
CA VAL A 541 -9.88 -28.00 20.17
C VAL A 541 -8.59 -28.67 19.69
N VAL A 542 -8.66 -29.48 18.61
CA VAL A 542 -7.47 -30.08 18.00
C VAL A 542 -6.54 -29.00 17.43
N ASN A 543 -7.07 -27.97 16.79
CA ASN A 543 -6.27 -26.84 16.29
C ASN A 543 -5.54 -26.14 17.44
N ILE A 544 -6.24 -25.82 18.54
CA ILE A 544 -5.63 -25.19 19.73
C ILE A 544 -4.57 -26.09 20.37
N LYS A 545 -4.79 -27.40 20.43
CA LYS A 545 -3.78 -28.35 20.93
C LYS A 545 -2.52 -28.36 20.05
N LYS A 546 -2.68 -28.37 18.73
CA LYS A 546 -1.55 -28.31 17.78
C LYS A 546 -0.78 -27.00 17.92
N GLU A 547 -1.48 -25.89 18.07
CA GLU A 547 -0.90 -24.58 18.35
C GLU A 547 -0.10 -24.57 19.66
N ALA A 548 -0.67 -25.10 20.75
CA ALA A 548 0.03 -25.20 22.03
C ALA A 548 1.29 -26.08 21.94
N ILE A 549 1.23 -27.21 21.23
CA ILE A 549 2.40 -28.06 20.96
C ILE A 549 3.45 -27.28 20.16
N TYR A 550 3.02 -26.53 19.16
CA TYR A 550 3.92 -25.73 18.34
C TYR A 550 4.63 -24.67 19.18
N ILE A 551 3.89 -23.81 19.88
CA ILE A 551 4.45 -22.69 20.64
C ILE A 551 5.30 -23.16 21.83
N HIS A 552 4.86 -24.18 22.57
CA HIS A 552 5.54 -24.57 23.80
C HIS A 552 6.62 -25.63 23.62
N ASN A 553 6.55 -26.47 22.59
CA ASN A 553 7.50 -27.57 22.41
C ASN A 553 8.36 -27.43 21.14
N LEU A 554 7.75 -27.14 19.98
CA LEU A 554 8.46 -27.17 18.71
C LEU A 554 9.20 -25.85 18.43
N LEU A 555 8.54 -24.71 18.60
CA LEU A 555 9.08 -23.39 18.31
C LEU A 555 10.35 -23.09 19.14
N PRO A 556 10.41 -23.36 20.45
CA PRO A 556 11.64 -23.15 21.22
C PRO A 556 12.80 -24.01 20.73
N ARG A 557 12.53 -25.24 20.27
CA ARG A 557 13.54 -26.14 19.68
C ARG A 557 13.99 -25.65 18.31
N ILE A 558 13.06 -25.25 17.44
CA ILE A 558 13.34 -24.67 16.12
C ILE A 558 14.22 -23.43 16.27
N VAL A 559 13.94 -22.56 17.24
CA VAL A 559 14.73 -21.35 17.52
C VAL A 559 16.11 -21.71 18.06
N ALA A 560 16.20 -22.62 19.03
CA ALA A 560 17.47 -23.02 19.64
C ALA A 560 18.41 -23.76 18.66
N GLU A 561 17.86 -24.63 17.81
CA GLU A 561 18.62 -25.48 16.88
C GLU A 561 18.70 -24.88 15.47
N LYS A 562 18.00 -23.78 15.20
CA LYS A 562 17.81 -23.18 13.86
C LYS A 562 17.30 -24.18 12.82
N ASP A 563 16.46 -25.12 13.26
CA ASP A 563 15.98 -26.24 12.47
C ASP A 563 14.79 -25.84 11.58
N THR A 564 15.10 -25.38 10.37
CA THR A 564 14.12 -25.00 9.36
C THR A 564 13.34 -26.19 8.80
N ALA A 565 13.93 -27.38 8.82
CA ALA A 565 13.30 -28.59 8.29
C ALA A 565 12.16 -29.04 9.22
N LEU A 566 12.37 -29.02 10.53
CA LEU A 566 11.34 -29.33 11.52
C LEU A 566 10.16 -28.34 11.46
N ARG A 567 10.44 -27.07 11.14
CA ARG A 567 9.40 -26.05 10.89
C ARG A 567 8.56 -26.39 9.67
N GLU A 568 9.18 -26.63 8.52
CA GLU A 568 8.45 -26.93 7.28
C GLU A 568 7.69 -28.26 7.40
N ASP A 569 8.26 -29.29 8.04
CA ASP A 569 7.57 -30.56 8.32
C ASP A 569 6.30 -30.37 9.14
N PHE A 570 6.35 -29.51 10.18
CA PHE A 570 5.15 -29.17 10.94
C PHE A 570 4.14 -28.36 10.12
N LEU A 571 4.58 -27.45 9.24
CA LEU A 571 3.66 -26.68 8.41
C LEU A 571 2.95 -27.57 7.39
N ASP A 572 3.67 -28.52 6.78
CA ASP A 572 3.15 -29.43 5.76
C ASP A 572 2.21 -30.49 6.37
N ASN A 573 2.51 -30.98 7.59
CA ASN A 573 1.75 -32.06 8.24
C ASN A 573 0.80 -31.60 9.35
N GLY A 574 1.06 -30.44 9.96
CA GLY A 574 0.32 -29.92 11.10
C GLY A 574 -1.09 -29.45 10.73
N GLY A 575 -1.31 -29.03 9.49
CA GLY A 575 -2.61 -28.54 9.01
C GLY A 575 -3.08 -27.27 9.71
N LEU A 576 -2.17 -26.57 10.40
CA LEU A 576 -2.36 -25.18 10.80
C LEU A 576 -2.08 -24.29 9.59
N ASP A 577 -2.83 -23.21 9.49
CA ASP A 577 -2.62 -22.24 8.42
C ASP A 577 -1.22 -21.62 8.56
N ARG A 578 -0.44 -21.62 7.48
CA ARG A 578 0.95 -21.14 7.48
C ARG A 578 1.05 -19.69 7.94
N PHE A 579 0.11 -18.84 7.53
CA PHE A 579 0.08 -17.46 8.00
C PHE A 579 -0.17 -17.41 9.50
N TYR A 580 -1.11 -18.22 9.99
CA TYR A 580 -1.43 -18.27 11.41
C TYR A 580 -0.20 -18.66 12.25
N VAL A 581 0.55 -19.66 11.81
CA VAL A 581 1.80 -20.09 12.47
C VAL A 581 2.86 -18.98 12.44
N GLU A 582 3.00 -18.27 11.33
CA GLU A 582 3.95 -17.17 11.22
C GLU A 582 3.60 -15.99 12.14
N GLU A 583 2.33 -15.68 12.37
CA GLU A 583 1.97 -14.66 13.38
C GLU A 583 2.33 -15.15 14.79
N LEU A 584 2.10 -16.43 15.12
CA LEU A 584 2.48 -16.98 16.43
C LEU A 584 4.00 -16.95 16.66
N GLU A 585 4.78 -17.29 15.64
CA GLU A 585 6.25 -17.19 15.71
C GLU A 585 6.69 -15.75 15.99
N ARG A 586 6.06 -14.78 15.33
CA ARG A 586 6.37 -13.38 15.53
C ARG A 586 6.01 -12.93 16.95
N GLU A 587 4.80 -13.23 17.41
CA GLU A 587 4.37 -12.94 18.79
C GLU A 587 5.33 -13.56 19.82
N TYR A 588 5.80 -14.78 19.58
CA TYR A 588 6.79 -15.42 20.43
C TYR A 588 8.12 -14.65 20.49
N PHE A 589 8.65 -14.20 19.35
CA PHE A 589 9.88 -13.41 19.31
C PHE A 589 9.71 -12.05 20.00
N GLU A 590 8.59 -11.37 19.79
CA GLU A 590 8.27 -10.09 20.44
C GLU A 590 8.12 -10.25 21.96
N LEU A 591 7.46 -11.32 22.44
CA LEU A 591 7.25 -11.57 23.87
C LEU A 591 8.54 -11.99 24.62
N ASN A 592 9.50 -12.58 23.92
CA ASN A 592 10.76 -13.05 24.50
C ASN A 592 11.96 -12.13 24.20
N ASP A 593 11.73 -10.97 23.58
CA ASP A 593 12.76 -9.97 23.22
C ASP A 593 13.91 -10.58 22.38
N LEU A 594 13.54 -11.45 21.43
CA LEU A 594 14.48 -12.15 20.54
C LEU A 594 14.71 -11.36 19.24
N ASP A 595 15.86 -11.57 18.61
CA ASP A 595 16.22 -10.88 17.37
C ASP A 595 15.35 -11.35 16.19
N MET A 596 14.64 -10.39 15.59
CA MET A 596 13.77 -10.62 14.43
C MET A 596 14.56 -11.09 13.20
N GLU A 597 15.85 -10.75 13.07
CA GLU A 597 16.69 -11.28 11.99
C GLU A 597 16.82 -12.80 12.04
N GLU A 598 16.89 -13.40 13.23
CA GLU A 598 16.95 -14.86 13.37
C GLU A 598 15.64 -15.52 12.93
N LEU A 599 14.49 -14.91 13.25
CA LEU A 599 13.18 -15.37 12.77
C LEU A 599 13.13 -15.35 11.23
N TYR A 600 13.67 -14.31 10.60
CA TYR A 600 13.72 -14.23 9.14
C TYR A 600 14.63 -15.30 8.53
N GLN A 601 15.73 -15.69 9.18
CA GLN A 601 16.58 -16.81 8.72
C GLN A 601 15.87 -18.15 8.85
N ILE A 602 15.14 -18.39 9.94
CA ILE A 602 14.35 -19.62 10.14
C ILE A 602 13.25 -19.74 9.08
N ARG A 603 12.64 -18.60 8.70
CA ARG A 603 11.64 -18.52 7.62
C ARG A 603 12.23 -18.68 6.21
N LYS A 604 13.54 -18.56 6.05
CA LYS A 604 14.25 -18.61 4.76
C LYS A 604 14.43 -20.03 4.21
N GLY A 605 14.05 -21.08 4.95
CA GLY A 605 14.13 -22.49 4.55
C GLY A 605 13.40 -22.89 3.24
N LEU A 606 12.84 -21.93 2.50
CA LEU A 606 12.19 -22.08 1.20
C LEU A 606 13.13 -22.49 0.04
N ASN A 607 14.45 -22.46 0.22
CA ASN A 607 15.44 -22.65 -0.86
C ASN A 607 16.29 -23.93 -0.74
N SER A 608 15.78 -24.98 -0.06
CA SER A 608 16.41 -26.32 -0.12
C SER A 608 15.53 -27.27 -0.92
#